data_AF-A0A530AP87-F1
#
_entry.id   AF-A0A530AP87-F1
#
_cell.length_a   1.000
_cell.length_b   1.000
_cell.length_c   1.000
_cell.angle_alpha   90.00
_cell.angle_beta   90.00
_cell.angle_gamma   90.00
#
_symmetry.space_group_name_H-M   'P 1'
#
loop_
_entity.id
_entity.type
_entity.pdbx_description
1 polymer ?
#
loop_
_entity_poly.entity_id
_entity_poly.type
_entity_poly.pdbx_seq_one_letter_code
_entity_poly.pdbx_strand_id
1 'polypeptide(L)'
;QPSQQPSQGASSSLPVSIDVKQIDLPEIALGQELAGSGIAELAAKGSLQADPSPLAIESVLNVSRHDGKQVKASEPAGGIIANLLKLPNAPPVNIVVSGSGPLANWSGVGTFMVDNRIVTQFTGRHQLSDKGHHIEAKGDGEFEPFLPEKIKSLFAGKTSFDLAGTATASGGIDIEQATIESDSVHGAATGNVDPKGASDLAVELAAKDKPVTIDVGNSAVPILV
;
A
#
# COMPACT_ATOMS: atom_id res chain seq x y z
N GLN A 1 51.32 22.08 6.52
CA GLN A 1 50.32 20.97 6.58
C GLN A 1 49.12 21.51 7.38
N PRO A 2 47.88 21.36 6.90
CA PRO A 2 47.20 20.06 6.80
C PRO A 2 47.33 19.40 5.42
N SER A 3 46.87 18.15 5.33
CA SER A 3 46.82 17.33 4.11
C SER A 3 45.46 16.61 4.05
N GLN A 4 44.75 16.73 2.92
CA GLN A 4 43.48 16.03 2.66
C GLN A 4 43.76 14.67 2.00
N GLN A 5 42.83 13.71 2.12
CA GLN A 5 42.92 12.38 1.50
C GLN A 5 41.55 11.99 0.88
N PRO A 6 41.49 11.36 -0.31
CA PRO A 6 40.26 11.26 -1.12
C PRO A 6 39.49 9.94 -0.96
N SER A 7 38.32 9.85 -1.61
CA SER A 7 37.32 8.79 -1.43
C SER A 7 36.90 8.05 -2.73
N GLN A 8 37.05 6.72 -2.70
CA GLN A 8 36.25 5.70 -3.43
C GLN A 8 36.21 5.72 -4.99
N GLY A 9 35.55 4.71 -5.56
CA GLY A 9 35.40 4.44 -7.00
C GLY A 9 34.09 3.71 -7.32
N ALA A 10 33.81 3.38 -8.59
CA ALA A 10 32.48 2.92 -9.04
C ALA A 10 32.52 2.05 -10.32
N SER A 11 31.47 1.24 -10.57
CA SER A 11 31.09 0.79 -11.93
C SER A 11 29.71 0.10 -12.04
N SER A 12 28.74 0.78 -12.66
CA SER A 12 27.75 0.24 -13.63
C SER A 12 27.04 1.45 -14.26
N SER A 13 26.76 1.47 -15.58
CA SER A 13 26.29 2.69 -16.29
C SER A 13 25.52 2.43 -17.61
N LEU A 14 24.35 3.07 -17.81
CA LEU A 14 23.46 3.05 -19.02
C LEU A 14 24.15 3.96 -20.10
N PRO A 15 24.04 3.77 -21.44
CA PRO A 15 24.76 4.63 -22.39
C PRO A 15 24.28 6.10 -22.44
N VAL A 16 22.99 6.40 -22.26
CA VAL A 16 22.44 7.76 -22.04
C VAL A 16 21.13 7.71 -21.22
N SER A 17 21.00 8.54 -20.19
CA SER A 17 19.77 8.62 -19.38
C SER A 17 18.59 9.24 -20.14
N ILE A 18 17.38 8.75 -19.85
CA ILE A 18 16.12 9.28 -20.39
C ILE A 18 15.40 10.04 -19.26
N ASP A 19 14.92 11.24 -19.56
CA ASP A 19 14.32 12.15 -18.60
C ASP A 19 13.10 12.85 -19.23
N VAL A 20 11.93 12.23 -19.09
CA VAL A 20 10.62 12.82 -19.46
C VAL A 20 10.14 13.66 -18.28
N LYS A 21 10.64 14.90 -18.23
CA LYS A 21 10.46 15.83 -17.11
C LYS A 21 9.01 16.06 -16.69
N GLN A 22 8.10 16.25 -17.66
CA GLN A 22 6.69 16.49 -17.38
C GLN A 22 5.79 16.23 -18.59
N ILE A 23 4.64 15.61 -18.31
CA ILE A 23 3.39 15.67 -19.08
C ILE A 23 2.37 16.36 -18.18
N ASP A 24 1.54 17.26 -18.72
CA ASP A 24 0.63 18.08 -17.93
C ASP A 24 -0.75 18.22 -18.60
N LEU A 25 -1.80 17.76 -17.92
CA LEU A 25 -3.21 17.86 -18.32
C LEU A 25 -3.96 18.58 -17.19
N PRO A 26 -4.27 19.88 -17.32
CA PRO A 26 -4.46 20.74 -16.15
C PRO A 26 -5.89 20.85 -15.58
N GLU A 27 -6.95 20.47 -16.32
CA GLU A 27 -8.35 20.65 -15.91
C GLU A 27 -9.30 19.71 -16.68
N ILE A 28 -10.22 19.03 -15.98
CA ILE A 28 -11.19 18.07 -16.55
C ILE A 28 -12.50 18.11 -15.71
N ALA A 29 -13.39 19.07 -16.00
CA ALA A 29 -14.60 19.37 -15.23
C ALA A 29 -15.60 18.22 -15.02
N LEU A 30 -16.28 18.25 -13.87
CA LEU A 30 -16.78 17.08 -13.15
C LEU A 30 -17.72 17.57 -11.97
N GLY A 31 -18.69 16.80 -11.46
CA GLY A 31 -19.87 17.30 -10.69
C GLY A 31 -20.06 16.98 -9.17
N GLN A 32 -21.10 17.61 -8.60
CA GLN A 32 -21.45 17.53 -7.17
C GLN A 32 -21.77 16.12 -6.64
N GLU A 33 -22.25 15.20 -7.49
CA GLU A 33 -22.57 13.83 -7.08
C GLU A 33 -21.36 12.93 -6.86
N LEU A 34 -20.15 13.33 -7.28
CA LEU A 34 -18.94 12.51 -7.16
C LEU A 34 -17.92 13.14 -6.18
N ALA A 35 -17.86 14.48 -6.08
CA ALA A 35 -17.15 15.18 -4.99
C ALA A 35 -17.91 15.12 -3.64
N GLY A 36 -19.25 15.10 -3.71
CA GLY A 36 -20.16 15.09 -2.55
C GLY A 36 -20.78 16.45 -2.21
N SER A 37 -20.05 17.52 -2.50
CA SER A 37 -20.53 18.90 -2.59
C SER A 37 -19.72 19.64 -3.66
N GLY A 38 -20.37 20.49 -4.47
CA GLY A 38 -19.72 21.30 -5.50
C GLY A 38 -19.25 20.58 -6.78
N ILE A 39 -19.16 21.34 -7.88
CA ILE A 39 -18.38 20.96 -9.08
C ILE A 39 -16.88 20.93 -8.71
N ALA A 40 -16.11 20.08 -9.39
CA ALA A 40 -14.66 19.90 -9.22
C ALA A 40 -14.08 19.22 -10.51
N GLU A 41 -12.77 19.25 -10.87
CA GLU A 41 -12.30 19.19 -12.28
C GLU A 41 -10.97 18.42 -12.63
N LEU A 42 -10.84 17.07 -12.60
CA LEU A 42 -9.54 16.31 -12.62
C LEU A 42 -8.33 16.98 -13.34
N ALA A 43 -7.13 16.74 -12.81
CA ALA A 43 -5.87 16.95 -13.53
C ALA A 43 -5.06 15.65 -13.60
N ALA A 44 -4.13 15.56 -14.54
CA ALA A 44 -3.18 14.45 -14.61
C ALA A 44 -1.77 14.94 -15.00
N LYS A 45 -0.75 14.48 -14.27
CA LYS A 45 0.65 14.85 -14.51
C LYS A 45 1.56 13.64 -14.47
N GLY A 46 2.35 13.44 -15.51
CA GLY A 46 3.24 12.29 -15.66
C GLY A 46 4.71 12.68 -15.74
N SER A 47 5.59 11.85 -15.21
CA SER A 47 7.04 11.90 -15.46
C SER A 47 7.61 10.49 -15.60
N LEU A 48 8.72 10.36 -16.33
CA LEU A 48 9.41 9.09 -16.57
C LEU A 48 10.92 9.33 -16.68
N GLN A 49 11.67 8.89 -15.68
CA GLN A 49 13.13 8.85 -15.71
C GLN A 49 13.59 7.39 -15.89
N ALA A 50 14.64 7.18 -16.68
CA ALA A 50 15.29 5.88 -16.79
C ALA A 50 16.81 6.04 -16.85
N ASP A 51 17.50 5.37 -15.93
CA ASP A 51 18.95 5.34 -15.80
C ASP A 51 19.47 3.92 -16.13
N PRO A 52 20.04 3.73 -17.32
CA PRO A 52 20.36 1.98 -18.07
C PRO A 52 21.23 0.91 -17.40
N SER A 53 21.95 1.19 -16.31
CA SER A 53 22.79 0.20 -15.60
C SER A 53 23.33 0.87 -14.32
N PRO A 54 23.09 0.29 -13.13
CA PRO A 54 22.03 -0.69 -12.90
C PRO A 54 20.70 -0.10 -13.41
N LEU A 55 19.93 -0.88 -14.18
CA LEU A 55 18.76 -0.35 -14.87
C LEU A 55 17.69 0.06 -13.85
N ALA A 56 17.51 1.36 -13.66
CA ALA A 56 16.45 1.96 -12.89
C ALA A 56 15.44 2.63 -13.83
N ILE A 57 14.15 2.49 -13.52
CA ILE A 57 13.05 3.17 -14.22
C ILE A 57 12.11 3.72 -13.15
N GLU A 58 11.98 5.04 -13.09
CA GLU A 58 11.06 5.74 -12.21
C GLU A 58 9.95 6.36 -13.06
N SER A 59 8.71 5.90 -12.89
CA SER A 59 7.54 6.47 -13.57
C SER A 59 6.53 6.96 -12.54
N VAL A 60 6.14 8.23 -12.64
CA VAL A 60 5.07 8.81 -11.81
C VAL A 60 3.89 9.11 -12.71
N LEU A 61 2.71 8.59 -12.36
CA LEU A 61 1.44 8.90 -13.04
C LEU A 61 0.44 9.43 -12.02
N ASN A 62 0.42 10.75 -11.86
CA ASN A 62 -0.56 11.42 -11.02
C ASN A 62 -1.86 11.57 -11.79
N VAL A 63 -2.97 11.06 -11.23
CA VAL A 63 -4.34 11.33 -11.70
C VAL A 63 -5.14 11.85 -10.52
N SER A 64 -5.13 13.16 -10.33
CA SER A 64 -5.95 13.81 -9.30
C SER A 64 -7.37 13.94 -9.83
N ARG A 65 -8.34 13.28 -9.17
CA ARG A 65 -9.73 13.78 -9.18
C ARG A 65 -9.68 15.24 -8.75
N HIS A 66 -10.54 16.08 -9.29
CA HIS A 66 -11.20 17.02 -8.37
C HIS A 66 -12.65 16.54 -8.04
N ASP A 67 -13.40 15.80 -8.91
CA ASP A 67 -14.63 15.06 -8.48
C ASP A 67 -14.61 13.49 -8.54
N GLY A 68 -14.00 12.80 -9.50
CA GLY A 68 -14.67 11.63 -10.15
C GLY A 68 -14.63 10.21 -9.57
N LYS A 69 -15.78 9.52 -9.53
CA LYS A 69 -16.10 8.23 -8.83
C LYS A 69 -15.19 6.99 -9.03
N GLN A 70 -14.13 7.05 -9.86
CA GLN A 70 -13.13 5.98 -9.98
C GLN A 70 -11.72 6.55 -9.72
N VAL A 71 -11.00 5.92 -8.78
CA VAL A 71 -9.59 6.20 -8.48
C VAL A 71 -8.72 5.09 -9.07
N LYS A 72 -7.61 5.46 -9.69
CA LYS A 72 -6.60 4.54 -10.23
C LYS A 72 -5.23 4.98 -9.73
N ALA A 73 -4.55 4.08 -9.02
CA ALA A 73 -3.15 4.21 -8.67
C ALA A 73 -2.36 3.14 -9.43
N SER A 74 -1.24 3.53 -10.02
CA SER A 74 -0.36 2.63 -10.77
C SER A 74 1.08 3.00 -10.44
N GLU A 75 1.84 2.03 -9.96
CA GLU A 75 3.25 2.19 -9.58
C GLU A 75 4.12 1.20 -10.35
N PRO A 76 5.32 1.62 -10.80
CA PRO A 76 6.27 0.75 -11.49
C PRO A 76 6.86 -0.31 -10.55
N ALA A 77 7.70 -1.18 -11.10
CA ALA A 77 8.62 -1.96 -10.28
C ALA A 77 9.51 -1.00 -9.47
N GLY A 78 9.75 -1.32 -8.19
CA GLY A 78 10.37 -0.39 -7.24
C GLY A 78 9.41 0.67 -6.66
N GLY A 79 8.10 0.56 -6.90
CA GLY A 79 7.07 1.46 -6.34
C GLY A 79 7.02 1.52 -4.81
N ILE A 80 6.35 2.55 -4.28
CA ILE A 80 6.23 2.80 -2.83
C ILE A 80 5.47 1.66 -2.15
N ILE A 81 4.33 1.24 -2.72
CA ILE A 81 3.50 0.15 -2.18
C ILE A 81 4.25 -1.18 -2.22
N ALA A 82 4.98 -1.45 -3.31
CA ALA A 82 5.77 -2.67 -3.47
C ALA A 82 6.88 -2.79 -2.41
N ASN A 83 7.55 -1.67 -2.10
CA ASN A 83 8.57 -1.61 -1.05
C ASN A 83 7.98 -1.63 0.37
N LEU A 84 6.86 -0.92 0.61
CA LEU A 84 6.18 -0.87 1.91
C LEU A 84 5.69 -2.26 2.34
N LEU A 85 5.06 -2.99 1.42
CA LEU A 85 4.61 -4.38 1.62
C LEU A 85 5.76 -5.39 1.54
N LYS A 86 6.98 -4.95 1.20
CA LYS A 86 8.20 -5.79 1.04
C LYS A 86 7.99 -6.95 0.07
N LEU A 87 7.29 -6.68 -1.04
CA LEU A 87 6.99 -7.68 -2.07
C LEU A 87 8.30 -8.23 -2.67
N PRO A 88 8.47 -9.56 -2.84
CA PRO A 88 9.68 -10.13 -3.44
C PRO A 88 9.96 -9.56 -4.83
N ASN A 89 11.15 -9.00 -5.01
CA ASN A 89 11.62 -8.29 -6.22
C ASN A 89 10.88 -6.97 -6.55
N ALA A 90 10.08 -6.42 -5.63
CA ALA A 90 9.32 -5.17 -5.76
C ALA A 90 8.63 -4.98 -7.14
N PRO A 91 7.76 -5.91 -7.59
CA PRO A 91 7.07 -5.85 -8.89
C PRO A 91 6.12 -4.63 -9.01
N PRO A 92 5.67 -4.30 -10.24
CA PRO A 92 4.66 -3.25 -10.46
C PRO A 92 3.35 -3.54 -9.73
N VAL A 93 2.72 -2.48 -9.20
CA VAL A 93 1.49 -2.54 -8.42
C VAL A 93 0.42 -1.65 -9.05
N ASN A 94 -0.82 -2.15 -9.12
CA ASN A 94 -1.95 -1.38 -9.62
C ASN A 94 -3.15 -1.53 -8.68
N ILE A 95 -3.76 -0.42 -8.31
CA ILE A 95 -5.02 -0.39 -7.55
C ILE A 95 -6.07 0.33 -8.37
N VAL A 96 -7.16 -0.37 -8.69
CA VAL A 96 -8.32 0.20 -9.38
C VAL A 96 -9.50 0.18 -8.43
N VAL A 97 -10.02 1.35 -8.08
CA VAL A 97 -11.04 1.51 -7.04
C VAL A 97 -12.23 2.29 -7.60
N SER A 98 -13.42 1.69 -7.60
CA SER A 98 -14.64 2.24 -8.20
C SER A 98 -15.76 2.30 -7.16
N GLY A 99 -16.40 3.44 -6.98
CA GLY A 99 -17.38 3.60 -5.92
C GLY A 99 -18.24 4.85 -6.03
N SER A 100 -18.76 5.31 -4.89
CA SER A 100 -19.77 6.36 -4.79
C SER A 100 -19.71 7.11 -3.45
N GLY A 101 -20.41 8.24 -3.38
CA GLY A 101 -20.38 9.16 -2.24
C GLY A 101 -19.28 10.24 -2.35
N PRO A 102 -19.35 11.26 -1.47
CA PRO A 102 -18.29 12.27 -1.32
C PRO A 102 -16.90 11.66 -1.18
N LEU A 103 -15.83 12.37 -1.55
CA LEU A 103 -14.47 11.91 -1.17
C LEU A 103 -14.30 11.89 0.37
N ALA A 104 -15.08 12.67 1.11
CA ALA A 104 -15.14 12.64 2.58
C ALA A 104 -16.04 11.53 3.17
N ASN A 105 -16.82 10.83 2.36
CA ASN A 105 -17.67 9.71 2.77
C ASN A 105 -17.92 8.81 1.54
N TRP A 106 -16.87 8.08 1.17
CA TRP A 106 -16.80 7.29 -0.04
C TRP A 106 -16.97 5.80 0.28
N SER A 107 -17.64 5.06 -0.60
CA SER A 107 -17.74 3.59 -0.51
C SER A 107 -17.72 2.95 -1.89
N GLY A 108 -17.11 1.77 -2.01
CA GLY A 108 -17.02 1.09 -3.30
C GLY A 108 -16.28 -0.24 -3.26
N VAL A 109 -15.89 -0.70 -4.45
CA VAL A 109 -15.14 -1.94 -4.68
C VAL A 109 -13.79 -1.63 -5.31
N GLY A 110 -12.76 -2.37 -4.90
CA GLY A 110 -11.41 -2.24 -5.41
C GLY A 110 -10.84 -3.59 -5.86
N THR A 111 -9.88 -3.49 -6.78
CA THR A 111 -9.05 -4.60 -7.24
C THR A 111 -7.60 -4.23 -6.99
N PHE A 112 -6.89 -5.06 -6.22
CA PHE A 112 -5.45 -4.94 -6.02
C PHE A 112 -4.71 -5.92 -6.95
N MET A 113 -3.74 -5.41 -7.71
CA MET A 113 -2.97 -6.18 -8.68
C MET A 113 -1.47 -6.01 -8.45
N VAL A 114 -0.75 -7.12 -8.57
CA VAL A 114 0.72 -7.22 -8.46
C VAL A 114 1.20 -8.04 -9.65
N ASP A 115 2.25 -7.60 -10.36
CA ASP A 115 2.76 -8.27 -11.57
C ASP A 115 1.62 -8.54 -12.60
N ASN A 116 0.73 -7.56 -12.76
CA ASN A 116 -0.49 -7.60 -13.57
C ASN A 116 -1.50 -8.72 -13.23
N ARG A 117 -1.33 -9.45 -12.13
CA ARG A 117 -2.29 -10.46 -11.63
C ARG A 117 -3.17 -9.85 -10.54
N ILE A 118 -4.47 -10.18 -10.55
CA ILE A 118 -5.39 -9.81 -9.47
C ILE A 118 -5.02 -10.65 -8.24
N VAL A 119 -4.64 -9.98 -7.15
CA VAL A 119 -4.32 -10.62 -5.87
C VAL A 119 -5.57 -10.70 -5.00
N THR A 120 -6.35 -9.61 -4.95
CA THR A 120 -7.60 -9.53 -4.19
C THR A 120 -8.62 -8.59 -4.84
N GLN A 121 -9.90 -8.92 -4.64
CA GLN A 121 -11.03 -8.00 -4.79
C GLN A 121 -11.60 -7.69 -3.40
N PHE A 122 -11.92 -6.43 -3.15
CA PHE A 122 -12.33 -5.95 -1.83
C PHE A 122 -13.45 -4.91 -1.92
N THR A 123 -14.33 -4.87 -0.92
CA THR A 123 -15.14 -3.68 -0.62
C THR A 123 -14.35 -2.76 0.30
N GLY A 124 -14.45 -1.45 0.09
CA GLY A 124 -13.86 -0.45 0.96
C GLY A 124 -14.80 0.70 1.27
N ARG A 125 -14.64 1.29 2.45
CA ARG A 125 -15.25 2.58 2.83
C ARG A 125 -14.17 3.52 3.34
N HIS A 126 -14.34 4.82 3.08
CA HIS A 126 -13.54 5.89 3.67
C HIS A 126 -14.47 6.97 4.17
N GLN A 127 -14.33 7.33 5.45
CA GLN A 127 -15.07 8.41 6.09
C GLN A 127 -14.07 9.38 6.72
N LEU A 128 -14.12 10.64 6.33
CA LEU A 128 -13.34 11.72 6.93
C LEU A 128 -14.10 12.28 8.14
N SER A 129 -13.46 12.25 9.29
CA SER A 129 -14.00 12.65 10.59
C SER A 129 -13.10 13.69 11.26
N ASP A 130 -13.52 14.19 12.42
CA ASP A 130 -12.71 15.00 13.33
C ASP A 130 -11.48 14.24 13.87
N LYS A 131 -11.56 12.91 13.99
CA LYS A 131 -10.43 12.04 14.40
C LYS A 131 -9.41 11.81 13.28
N GLY A 132 -9.84 11.83 12.02
CA GLY A 132 -9.02 11.55 10.85
C GLY A 132 -9.75 10.73 9.79
N HIS A 133 -8.99 9.94 9.03
CA HIS A 133 -9.50 9.09 7.95
C HIS A 133 -9.85 7.71 8.52
N HIS A 134 -11.13 7.48 8.82
CA HIS A 134 -11.63 6.14 9.10
C HIS A 134 -11.72 5.35 7.78
N ILE A 135 -11.06 4.20 7.73
CA ILE A 135 -10.94 3.32 6.57
C ILE A 135 -11.47 1.94 6.97
N GLU A 136 -12.33 1.40 6.12
CA GLU A 136 -12.74 0.00 6.17
C GLU A 136 -12.30 -0.68 4.87
N ALA A 137 -11.78 -1.90 4.97
CA ALA A 137 -11.43 -2.73 3.82
C ALA A 137 -11.67 -4.21 4.15
N LYS A 138 -12.53 -4.84 3.36
CA LYS A 138 -12.91 -6.25 3.50
C LYS A 138 -12.81 -6.95 2.17
N GLY A 139 -12.17 -8.12 2.12
CA GLY A 139 -11.94 -8.80 0.84
C GLY A 139 -11.42 -10.22 0.96
N ASP A 140 -11.19 -10.81 -0.21
CA ASP A 140 -10.69 -12.16 -0.41
C ASP A 140 -9.56 -12.14 -1.44
N GLY A 141 -8.54 -12.98 -1.27
CA GLY A 141 -7.41 -13.03 -2.21
C GLY A 141 -6.48 -14.23 -2.05
N GLU A 142 -5.58 -14.38 -3.01
CA GLU A 142 -4.52 -15.39 -3.07
C GLU A 142 -3.17 -14.70 -2.93
N PHE A 143 -2.71 -14.52 -1.69
CA PHE A 143 -1.52 -13.69 -1.39
C PHE A 143 -0.21 -14.49 -1.43
N GLU A 144 -0.24 -15.82 -1.27
CA GLU A 144 0.94 -16.71 -1.30
C GLU A 144 2.00 -16.36 -2.38
N PRO A 145 1.65 -16.10 -3.66
CA PRO A 145 2.67 -15.88 -4.69
C PRO A 145 3.50 -14.60 -4.48
N PHE A 146 3.04 -13.68 -3.63
CA PHE A 146 3.57 -12.32 -3.45
C PHE A 146 4.14 -12.08 -2.04
N LEU A 147 4.11 -13.09 -1.16
CA LEU A 147 4.61 -12.99 0.21
C LEU A 147 6.06 -13.49 0.33
N PRO A 148 6.84 -12.97 1.31
CA PRO A 148 8.16 -13.52 1.64
C PRO A 148 8.08 -15.00 2.04
N GLU A 149 9.03 -15.81 1.54
CA GLU A 149 9.09 -17.27 1.73
C GLU A 149 8.94 -17.73 3.20
N LYS A 150 9.36 -16.92 4.19
CA LYS A 150 9.20 -17.21 5.63
C LYS A 150 7.75 -17.40 6.09
N ILE A 151 6.78 -16.71 5.48
CA ILE A 151 5.36 -16.71 5.87
C ILE A 151 4.43 -17.23 4.77
N LYS A 152 4.97 -17.45 3.57
CA LYS A 152 4.25 -17.82 2.36
C LYS A 152 3.28 -19.00 2.53
N SER A 153 3.75 -20.09 3.12
CA SER A 153 2.96 -21.30 3.36
C SER A 153 1.80 -21.12 4.34
N LEU A 154 1.76 -20.02 5.12
CA LEU A 154 0.69 -19.73 6.07
C LEU A 154 -0.55 -19.14 5.37
N PHE A 155 -0.36 -18.55 4.19
CA PHE A 155 -1.40 -17.90 3.39
C PHE A 155 -1.63 -18.64 2.06
N ALA A 156 -1.28 -19.93 2.03
CA ALA A 156 -1.51 -20.80 0.89
C ALA A 156 -3.02 -20.92 0.59
N GLY A 157 -3.36 -20.89 -0.70
CA GLY A 157 -4.76 -20.86 -1.14
C GLY A 157 -5.45 -19.52 -0.82
N LYS A 158 -6.72 -19.60 -0.38
CA LYS A 158 -7.56 -18.42 -0.16
C LYS A 158 -7.33 -17.84 1.23
N THR A 159 -7.10 -16.53 1.29
CA THR A 159 -7.11 -15.75 2.53
C THR A 159 -8.20 -14.68 2.44
N SER A 160 -9.00 -14.53 3.50
CA SER A 160 -9.92 -13.40 3.67
C SER A 160 -9.35 -12.40 4.66
N PHE A 161 -9.80 -11.15 4.57
CA PHE A 161 -9.46 -10.10 5.53
C PHE A 161 -10.66 -9.18 5.79
N ASP A 162 -10.67 -8.59 6.98
CA ASP A 162 -11.65 -7.60 7.41
C ASP A 162 -10.95 -6.58 8.32
N LEU A 163 -10.86 -5.33 7.86
CA LEU A 163 -10.09 -4.25 8.46
C LEU A 163 -10.98 -3.04 8.68
N ALA A 164 -10.94 -2.45 9.87
CA ALA A 164 -11.57 -1.18 10.22
C ALA A 164 -10.65 -0.40 11.18
N GLY A 165 -10.38 0.86 10.88
CA GLY A 165 -9.54 1.70 11.72
C GLY A 165 -9.40 3.13 11.21
N THR A 166 -8.87 4.01 12.06
CA THR A 166 -8.73 5.43 11.77
C THR A 166 -7.25 5.81 11.68
N ALA A 167 -6.81 6.23 10.49
CA ALA A 167 -5.55 6.94 10.35
C ALA A 167 -5.73 8.36 10.92
N THR A 168 -5.11 8.62 12.07
CA THR A 168 -5.44 9.76 12.92
C THR A 168 -4.78 11.06 12.43
N ALA A 169 -5.37 12.20 12.78
CA ALA A 169 -4.78 13.50 12.48
C ALA A 169 -3.40 13.74 13.14
N SER A 170 -3.00 12.96 14.16
CA SER A 170 -1.64 13.01 14.73
C SER A 170 -0.60 12.27 13.88
N GLY A 171 -1.03 11.44 12.92
CA GLY A 171 -0.16 10.50 12.19
C GLY A 171 0.02 9.16 12.89
N GLY A 172 -0.87 8.83 13.83
CA GLY A 172 -1.03 7.49 14.39
C GLY A 172 -2.10 6.68 13.65
N ILE A 173 -2.36 5.47 14.13
CA ILE A 173 -3.41 4.58 13.63
C ILE A 173 -4.16 4.00 14.83
N ASP A 174 -5.47 4.24 14.89
CA ASP A 174 -6.39 3.51 15.77
C ASP A 174 -6.94 2.30 15.00
N ILE A 175 -6.82 1.09 15.55
CA ILE A 175 -7.25 -0.17 14.96
C ILE A 175 -8.48 -0.66 15.70
N GLU A 176 -9.65 -0.51 15.08
CA GLU A 176 -10.95 -0.93 15.62
C GLU A 176 -11.14 -2.45 15.42
N GLN A 177 -10.73 -2.96 14.26
CA GLN A 177 -10.56 -4.38 13.95
C GLN A 177 -9.52 -4.55 12.84
N ALA A 178 -8.62 -5.52 12.97
CA ALA A 178 -7.88 -6.05 11.83
C ALA A 178 -7.81 -7.56 11.93
N THR A 179 -8.58 -8.29 11.12
CA THR A 179 -8.60 -9.76 11.08
C THR A 179 -8.18 -10.29 9.72
N ILE A 180 -7.37 -11.34 9.71
CA ILE A 180 -6.91 -12.07 8.51
C ILE A 180 -7.08 -13.58 8.76
N GLU A 181 -7.59 -14.29 7.76
CA GLU A 181 -8.09 -15.65 7.91
C GLU A 181 -7.71 -16.52 6.70
N SER A 182 -6.84 -17.53 6.88
CA SER A 182 -6.44 -18.49 5.86
C SER A 182 -6.76 -19.93 6.28
N ASP A 183 -6.48 -20.94 5.45
CA ASP A 183 -6.63 -22.34 5.85
C ASP A 183 -5.69 -22.73 7.01
N SER A 184 -4.51 -22.10 7.13
CA SER A 184 -3.48 -22.47 8.13
C SER A 184 -3.46 -21.59 9.38
N VAL A 185 -3.81 -20.29 9.28
CA VAL A 185 -3.74 -19.34 10.39
C VAL A 185 -4.95 -18.42 10.47
N HIS A 186 -5.32 -18.08 11.71
CA HIS A 186 -6.12 -16.92 12.07
C HIS A 186 -5.19 -15.85 12.65
N GLY A 187 -5.47 -14.58 12.37
CA GLY A 187 -4.83 -13.45 13.04
C GLY A 187 -5.80 -12.30 13.28
N ALA A 188 -5.71 -11.67 14.45
CA ALA A 188 -6.51 -10.52 14.85
C ALA A 188 -5.62 -9.45 15.51
N ALA A 189 -5.97 -8.17 15.34
CA ALA A 189 -5.35 -7.06 16.06
C ALA A 189 -6.35 -5.91 16.33
N THR A 190 -6.16 -5.23 17.46
CA THR A 190 -6.91 -4.04 17.90
C THR A 190 -6.02 -3.15 18.77
N GLY A 191 -6.42 -1.88 18.97
CA GLY A 191 -5.69 -0.94 19.83
C GLY A 191 -5.20 0.29 19.06
N ASN A 192 -4.08 0.90 19.46
CA ASN A 192 -3.55 2.10 18.83
C ASN A 192 -2.01 2.06 18.64
N VAL A 193 -1.53 2.73 17.60
CA VAL A 193 -0.11 3.01 17.37
C VAL A 193 0.06 4.51 17.11
N ASP A 194 0.60 5.25 18.07
CA ASP A 194 0.97 6.67 17.90
C ASP A 194 2.51 6.83 17.96
N PRO A 195 3.18 7.18 16.84
CA PRO A 195 4.63 7.41 16.79
C PRO A 195 5.16 8.55 17.68
N LYS A 196 4.28 9.35 18.28
CA LYS A 196 4.58 10.51 19.15
C LYS A 196 4.04 10.33 20.57
N GLY A 197 3.31 9.24 20.85
CA GLY A 197 2.53 9.06 22.07
C GLY A 197 2.65 7.66 22.68
N ALA A 198 1.67 7.31 23.52
CA ALA A 198 1.51 5.93 23.97
C ALA A 198 0.88 5.09 22.86
N SER A 199 1.37 3.86 22.70
CA SER A 199 0.79 2.85 21.81
C SER A 199 0.44 1.63 22.65
N ASP A 200 -0.80 1.16 22.56
CA ASP A 200 -1.30 -0.06 23.19
C ASP A 200 -1.92 -0.94 22.11
N LEU A 201 -1.25 -2.03 21.74
CA LEU A 201 -1.58 -2.86 20.58
C LEU A 201 -1.75 -4.32 21.01
N ALA A 202 -2.98 -4.82 20.92
CA ALA A 202 -3.28 -6.24 21.06
C ALA A 202 -3.13 -6.95 19.71
N VAL A 203 -2.48 -8.11 19.71
CA VAL A 203 -2.36 -9.00 18.55
C VAL A 203 -2.57 -10.44 19.00
N GLU A 204 -3.46 -11.15 18.31
CA GLU A 204 -3.68 -12.59 18.44
C GLU A 204 -3.27 -13.28 17.12
N LEU A 205 -2.55 -14.40 17.23
CA LEU A 205 -2.15 -15.23 16.10
C LEU A 205 -2.34 -16.70 16.51
N ALA A 206 -3.17 -17.43 15.77
CA ALA A 206 -3.52 -18.81 16.08
C ALA A 206 -3.38 -19.70 14.84
N ALA A 207 -2.65 -20.81 14.99
CA ALA A 207 -2.55 -21.83 13.95
C ALA A 207 -3.75 -22.79 14.02
N LYS A 208 -4.31 -23.16 12.87
CA LYS A 208 -5.50 -24.03 12.78
C LYS A 208 -5.17 -25.51 12.79
N ASP A 209 -4.21 -25.90 11.96
CA ASP A 209 -3.91 -27.32 11.65
C ASP A 209 -2.62 -27.84 12.32
N LYS A 210 -1.52 -27.08 12.15
CA LYS A 210 -0.17 -27.48 12.59
C LYS A 210 0.48 -26.28 13.29
N PRO A 211 1.28 -26.48 14.35
CA PRO A 211 2.02 -25.40 14.99
C PRO A 211 2.86 -24.60 13.98
N VAL A 212 2.81 -23.27 14.09
CA VAL A 212 3.47 -22.33 13.18
C VAL A 212 4.51 -21.54 13.96
N THR A 213 5.79 -21.70 13.61
CA THR A 213 6.86 -20.92 14.24
C THR A 213 6.81 -19.47 13.78
N ILE A 214 6.25 -18.58 14.60
CA ILE A 214 6.24 -17.12 14.36
C ILE A 214 7.38 -16.46 15.14
N ASP A 215 8.49 -16.18 14.45
CA ASP A 215 9.67 -15.49 15.00
C ASP A 215 9.38 -14.00 15.27
N VAL A 216 8.79 -13.71 16.44
CA VAL A 216 8.54 -12.34 16.92
C VAL A 216 9.71 -11.82 17.77
N GLY A 217 10.52 -10.95 17.17
CA GLY A 217 11.64 -10.30 17.86
C GLY A 217 12.69 -9.75 16.89
N ASN A 218 13.87 -9.44 17.43
CA ASN A 218 15.10 -9.50 16.65
C ASN A 218 15.76 -10.87 16.90
N SER A 219 16.65 -11.31 16.00
CA SER A 219 17.19 -12.67 15.95
C SER A 219 18.05 -13.11 17.15
N ALA A 220 18.16 -12.30 18.22
CA ALA A 220 18.74 -12.71 19.49
C ALA A 220 17.76 -13.45 20.42
N VAL A 221 16.44 -13.22 20.30
CA VAL A 221 15.41 -13.84 21.16
C VAL A 221 14.13 -14.16 20.36
N PRO A 222 14.03 -15.35 19.75
CA PRO A 222 12.77 -15.82 19.16
C PRO A 222 11.81 -16.28 20.26
N ILE A 223 10.53 -15.92 20.15
CA ILE A 223 9.45 -16.56 20.89
C ILE A 223 8.89 -17.70 20.01
N LEU A 224 8.63 -18.86 20.62
CA LEU A 224 7.85 -19.93 19.98
C LEU A 224 6.42 -19.90 20.55
N VAL A 225 5.45 -20.01 19.64
CA VAL A 225 4.01 -20.05 19.89
C VAL A 225 3.43 -21.28 19.19
#